data_AF-A0A1G7YDW8-F1
#
_entry.id   AF-A0A1G7YDW8-F1
#
_cell.length_a   1.000
_cell.length_b   1.000
_cell.length_c   1.000
_cell.angle_alpha   90.00
_cell.angle_beta   90.00
_cell.angle_gamma   90.00
#
_symmetry.space_group_name_H-M   'P 1'
#
loop_
_entity.id
_entity.type
_entity.pdbx_description
1 polymer ?
#
loop_
_entity_poly.entity_id
_entity_poly.type
_entity_poly.pdbx_seq_one_letter_code
_entity_poly.pdbx_strand_id
1 'polypeptide(L)'
;MIQDKICKILQDLLKIEEPIAECEDLTNIGLDSMVAINLIVALEQEFDLEFRDEDLLLENFRTLEKIGTLINERQLEQVVYTEESEY
;
A
#
# COMPACT_ATOMS: atom_id res chain seq x y z
N MET A 1 9.13 7.65 7.52
CA MET A 1 7.66 7.62 7.68
C MET A 1 7.10 6.67 6.64
N ILE A 2 6.00 5.97 6.94
CA ILE A 2 5.44 4.95 6.03
C ILE A 2 5.09 5.52 4.65
N GLN A 3 4.53 6.73 4.65
CA GLN A 3 4.18 7.51 3.46
C GLN A 3 5.37 7.81 2.55
N ASP A 4 6.54 8.12 3.12
CA ASP A 4 7.77 8.40 2.37
C ASP A 4 8.24 7.18 1.57
N LYS A 5 8.08 5.98 2.16
CA LYS A 5 8.39 4.70 1.49
C LYS A 5 7.40 4.42 0.36
N ILE A 6 6.10 4.54 0.64
CA ILE A 6 5.04 4.32 -0.37
C ILE A 6 5.23 5.29 -1.55
N CYS A 7 5.54 6.55 -1.27
CA CYS A 7 5.79 7.57 -2.29
C CYS A 7 6.97 7.19 -3.18
N LYS A 8 8.09 6.73 -2.61
CA LYS A 8 9.24 6.23 -3.39
C LYS A 8 8.91 5.05 -4.29
N ILE A 9 8.13 4.09 -3.79
CA ILE A 9 7.70 2.92 -4.58
C ILE A 9 6.83 3.39 -5.76
N LEU A 10 5.87 4.28 -5.51
CA LEU A 10 5.03 4.84 -6.56
C LEU A 10 5.81 5.63 -7.60
N GLN A 11 6.78 6.45 -7.16
CA GLN A 11 7.67 7.20 -8.05
C GLN A 11 8.47 6.28 -8.98
N ASP A 12 8.99 5.17 -8.45
CA ASP A 12 9.73 4.17 -9.24
C ASP A 12 8.82 3.45 -10.25
N LEU A 13 7.63 3.02 -9.82
CA LEU A 13 6.66 2.32 -10.67
C LEU A 13 6.09 3.20 -11.78
N LEU A 14 5.75 4.45 -11.47
CA LEU A 14 5.16 5.42 -12.41
C LEU A 14 6.22 6.20 -13.19
N LYS A 15 7.50 6.08 -12.82
CA LYS A 15 8.62 6.84 -13.39
C LYS A 15 8.41 8.36 -13.31
N ILE A 16 7.89 8.82 -12.17
CA ILE A 16 7.68 10.24 -11.89
C ILE A 16 8.67 10.71 -10.84
N GLU A 17 9.23 11.91 -11.04
CA GLU A 17 10.17 12.53 -10.09
C GLU A 17 9.46 13.53 -9.17
N GLU A 18 8.20 13.85 -9.46
CA GLU A 18 7.41 14.82 -8.69
C GLU A 18 6.86 14.20 -7.40
N PRO A 19 6.74 15.00 -6.33
CA PRO A 19 6.13 14.55 -5.09
C PRO A 19 4.63 14.34 -5.25
N ILE A 20 4.14 13.20 -4.78
CA ILE A 20 2.72 12.83 -4.81
C ILE A 20 2.06 13.36 -3.54
N ALA A 21 0.94 14.09 -3.68
CA ALA A 21 0.20 14.57 -2.52
C ALA A 21 -0.64 13.45 -1.86
N GLU A 22 -0.85 13.54 -0.55
CA GLU A 22 -1.47 12.44 0.22
C GLU A 22 -2.89 12.10 -0.23
N CYS A 23 -3.66 13.12 -0.63
CA CYS A 23 -5.04 13.02 -1.09
C CYS A 23 -5.18 13.02 -2.62
N GLU A 24 -4.06 13.00 -3.36
CA GLU A 24 -4.09 12.97 -4.81
C GLU A 24 -4.59 11.62 -5.31
N ASP A 25 -5.50 11.65 -6.28
CA ASP A 25 -5.95 10.42 -6.93
C ASP A 25 -4.86 9.91 -7.87
N LEU A 26 -4.25 8.80 -7.46
CA LEU A 26 -3.14 8.16 -8.14
C LEU A 26 -3.52 7.71 -9.57
N THR A 27 -4.81 7.51 -9.85
CA THR A 27 -5.27 7.17 -11.20
C THR A 27 -5.06 8.30 -12.21
N ASN A 28 -5.01 9.55 -11.74
CA ASN A 28 -4.71 10.71 -12.59
C ASN A 28 -3.24 10.79 -13.01
N ILE A 29 -2.34 10.17 -12.24
CA ILE A 29 -0.89 10.17 -12.49
C ILE A 29 -0.37 8.85 -13.08
N GLY A 30 -1.28 7.93 -13.45
CA GLY A 30 -0.95 6.70 -14.18
C GLY A 30 -1.14 5.40 -13.40
N LEU A 31 -1.73 5.42 -12.20
CA LEU A 31 -2.14 4.19 -11.51
C LEU A 31 -3.28 3.52 -12.28
N ASP A 32 -3.00 2.37 -12.87
CA ASP A 32 -3.99 1.48 -13.46
C ASP A 32 -4.01 0.11 -12.76
N SER A 33 -4.83 -0.82 -13.25
CA SER A 33 -4.92 -2.16 -12.66
C SER A 33 -3.60 -2.94 -12.68
N MET A 34 -2.76 -2.77 -13.71
CA MET A 34 -1.46 -3.46 -13.79
C MET A 34 -0.45 -2.85 -12.81
N VAL A 35 -0.39 -1.52 -12.74
CA VAL A 35 0.49 -0.82 -11.79
C VAL A 35 0.04 -1.10 -10.35
N ALA A 36 -1.27 -1.18 -10.09
CA ALA A 36 -1.79 -1.51 -8.77
C ALA A 36 -1.34 -2.91 -8.30
N ILE A 37 -1.35 -3.92 -9.18
CA ILE A 37 -0.85 -5.25 -8.83
C ILE A 37 0.65 -5.22 -8.50
N ASN A 38 1.46 -4.50 -9.29
CA ASN A 38 2.89 -4.34 -9.00
C ASN A 38 3.15 -3.58 -7.70
N LEU A 39 2.34 -2.55 -7.42
CA LEU A 39 2.37 -1.79 -6.19
C LEU A 39 2.07 -2.70 -4.98
N ILE A 40 1.01 -3.50 -5.05
CA ILE A 40 0.62 -4.45 -4.01
C ILE A 40 1.80 -5.37 -3.68
N VAL A 41 2.38 -6.03 -4.68
CA VAL A 41 3.52 -6.94 -4.49
C VAL A 41 4.72 -6.21 -3.87
N ALA A 42 5.03 -4.99 -4.32
CA ALA A 42 6.13 -4.20 -3.75
C ALA A 42 5.88 -3.80 -2.29
N LEU A 43 4.63 -3.50 -1.94
CA LEU A 43 4.22 -3.17 -0.57
C LEU A 43 4.29 -4.39 0.35
N GLU A 44 3.80 -5.55 -0.09
CA GLU A 44 3.92 -6.82 0.66
C GLU A 44 5.37 -7.13 1.00
N GLN A 45 6.28 -6.98 0.02
CA GLN A 45 7.71 -7.22 0.21
C GLN A 45 8.39 -6.18 1.10
N GLU A 46 8.06 -4.88 0.95
CA GLU A 46 8.69 -3.80 1.72
C GLU A 46 8.24 -3.78 3.20
N PHE A 47 7.00 -4.20 3.46
CA PHE A 47 6.38 -4.12 4.78
C PHE A 47 6.15 -5.48 5.46
N ASP A 48 6.54 -6.58 4.81
CA ASP A 48 6.39 -7.96 5.29
C ASP A 48 4.92 -8.30 5.68
N LEU A 49 4.00 -7.92 4.80
CA LEU A 49 2.56 -8.09 4.96
C LEU A 49 1.96 -8.87 3.79
N GLU A 50 0.73 -9.34 3.97
CA GLU A 50 -0.06 -10.02 2.94
C GLU A 50 -1.43 -9.33 2.84
N PHE A 51 -1.81 -8.92 1.63
CA PHE A 51 -3.14 -8.36 1.37
C PHE A 51 -4.14 -9.46 1.04
N ARG A 52 -5.36 -9.37 1.56
CA ARG A 52 -6.45 -10.31 1.21
C ARG A 52 -7.08 -9.89 -0.11
N ASP A 53 -7.78 -10.81 -0.77
CA ASP A 53 -8.46 -10.53 -2.05
C ASP A 53 -9.39 -9.30 -2.00
N GLU A 54 -10.05 -9.08 -0.86
CA GLU A 54 -10.95 -7.96 -0.61
C GLU A 54 -10.22 -6.60 -0.57
N ASP A 55 -8.93 -6.63 -0.27
CA ASP A 55 -8.08 -5.45 -0.19
C ASP A 55 -7.58 -5.01 -1.54
N LEU A 56 -7.43 -5.94 -2.49
CA LEU A 56 -6.89 -5.76 -3.83
C LEU A 56 -7.77 -4.87 -4.73
N LEU A 57 -8.86 -4.32 -4.19
CA LEU A 57 -9.71 -3.36 -4.89
C LEU A 57 -8.91 -2.06 -5.14
N LEU A 58 -8.84 -1.65 -6.41
CA LEU A 58 -8.15 -0.42 -6.83
C LEU A 58 -8.59 0.82 -6.01
N GLU A 59 -9.82 0.86 -5.53
CA GLU A 59 -10.34 1.94 -4.68
C GLU A 59 -9.58 2.13 -3.35
N ASN A 60 -8.99 1.05 -2.82
CA ASN A 60 -8.17 1.06 -1.62
C ASN A 60 -6.77 1.62 -1.88
N PHE A 61 -6.32 1.61 -3.13
CA PHE A 61 -5.01 2.11 -3.55
C PHE A 61 -5.08 3.45 -4.29
N ARG A 62 -6.23 4.15 -4.25
CA ARG A 62 -6.39 5.40 -5.01
C ARG A 62 -5.59 6.59 -4.48
N THR A 63 -5.22 6.60 -3.21
CA THR A 63 -4.49 7.73 -2.61
C THR A 63 -3.42 7.21 -1.65
N LEU A 64 -2.36 7.99 -1.44
CA LEU A 64 -1.29 7.64 -0.51
C LEU A 64 -1.81 7.43 0.91
N GLU A 65 -2.78 8.25 1.33
CA GLU A 65 -3.43 8.16 2.64
C GLU A 65 -4.13 6.81 2.84
N LYS A 66 -4.90 6.35 1.85
CA LYS A 66 -5.61 5.06 1.92
C LYS A 66 -4.63 3.90 1.98
N ILE A 67 -3.59 3.92 1.17
CA ILE A 67 -2.55 2.89 1.17
C ILE A 67 -1.86 2.85 2.54
N GLY A 68 -1.49 4.01 3.08
CA GLY A 68 -0.89 4.11 4.40
C GLY A 68 -1.80 3.57 5.51
N THR A 69 -3.10 3.85 5.43
CA THR A 69 -4.09 3.30 6.37
C THR A 69 -4.18 1.78 6.26
N LEU A 70 -4.31 1.25 5.04
CA LEU A 70 -4.43 -0.18 4.78
C LEU A 70 -3.22 -0.97 5.31
N ILE A 71 -2.01 -0.44 5.12
CA ILE A 71 -0.78 -1.06 5.63
C ILE A 71 -0.78 -1.07 7.16
N ASN A 72 -1.13 0.03 7.80
CA ASN A 72 -1.19 0.08 9.27
C ASN A 72 -2.21 -0.91 9.82
N GLU A 73 -3.39 -1.04 9.19
CA GLU A 73 -4.41 -2.01 9.59
C GLU A 73 -3.88 -3.45 9.49
N ARG A 74 -3.19 -3.80 8.40
CA ARG A 74 -2.60 -5.15 8.23
C ARG A 74 -1.51 -5.46 9.25
N GLN A 75 -0.63 -4.50 9.50
CA GLN A 75 0.45 -4.67 10.48
C GLN A 75 -0.10 -4.85 11.90
N LEU A 76 -1.21 -4.19 12.23
CA LEU A 76 -1.89 -4.40 13.51
C LEU A 76 -2.58 -5.77 13.59
N GLU A 77 -3.23 -6.22 12.52
CA GLU A 77 -3.86 -7.54 12.47
C GLU A 77 -2.83 -8.67 12.68
N GLN A 78 -1.65 -8.60 12.05
CA GLN A 78 -0.61 -9.65 12.18
C GLN A 78 -0.07 -9.82 13.61
N VAL A 79 -0.06 -8.77 14.44
CA VAL A 79 0.44 -8.84 15.82
C VAL A 79 -0.57 -9.53 16.74
N VAL A 80 -1.87 -9.32 16.53
CA VAL A 80 -2.95 -9.84 17.40
C VAL A 80 -3.01 -11.37 17.41
N TYR A 81 -2.71 -12.04 16.28
CA TYR A 81 -2.75 -13.50 16.21
C TYR A 81 -1.56 -14.20 16.87
N THR A 82 -0.53 -13.48 17.30
CA THR A 82 0.63 -14.08 17.98
C THR A 82 0.45 -14.26 19.50
N GLU A 83 -0.57 -13.65 20.10
CA GLU A 83 -0.75 -13.67 21.57
C GLU A 83 -1.79 -14.68 22.10
N GLU A 84 -2.60 -15.33 21.24
CA GLU A 84 -3.67 -16.26 21.68
C GLU A 84 -3.38 -17.76 21.49
N SER A 85 -2.10 -18.18 21.52
CA SER A 85 -1.74 -19.61 21.43
C SER A 85 -0.79 -20.11 22.52
N GLU A 86 -0.94 -19.60 23.75
CA GLU A 86 -0.40 -20.23 24.95
C GLU A 86 -1.52 -20.63 25.91
N TYR A 87 -2.20 -21.75 25.62
CA TYR A 87 -2.96 -22.54 26.61
C TYR A 87 -2.87 -24.04 26.32
#